data_AF-A0A817SV37-F1
#
_entry.id   AF-A0A817SV37-F1
#
_cell.length_a   1.000
_cell.length_b   1.000
_cell.length_c   1.000
_cell.angle_alpha   90.00
_cell.angle_beta   90.00
_cell.angle_gamma   90.00
#
_symmetry.space_group_name_H-M   'P 1'
#
loop_
_entity.id
_entity.type
_entity.pdbx_description
1 polymer ?
#
loop_
_entity_poly.entity_id
_entity_poly.type
_entity_poly.pdbx_seq_one_letter_code
_entity_poly.pdbx_strand_id
1 'polypeptide(L)'
;MPNTSPEKKEFRSLVLGLKALNSSWSASQISTFLRQSENPPLLKSRQLLTKVKRTLTRNTIDDRQRPGRPITISTPIFQQQVKTSMRLKRGASIKNVTANLNKNGTRCSTYTVYKAARKLKLKWFKTRKSQKLSYQNKIDRVDCAKRLRSKFGVSRNAKNWKWDRVVNTDFSGVFTLQPFQNKRNDGIWAEENESIPSSLINAPTDKFKKGIIFWGAISSNGLIPVDAPISLTKWLHEKQYHVKKNKKMYLTGDLYSKFLIEEAAPAIYEVLENSGATPIFQDEKDNKHRTTLIKNTVADLFDERIDPKTGDAKFADIWPIEKVWGAIKEKVRGQEFDGEVDLEEQVAVYWRTFTAEKCRQMMEKIPKQLKLVIDKNGEQIFND
;
A
#
# COMPACT_ATOMS: atom_id res chain seq x y z
N MET A 1 -25.52 32.73 -9.74
CA MET A 1 -25.56 33.98 -10.53
C MET A 1 -24.13 34.29 -10.96
N PRO A 2 -23.80 34.38 -12.27
CA PRO A 2 -22.43 34.69 -12.65
C PRO A 2 -22.10 36.11 -12.15
N ASN A 3 -20.94 36.24 -11.49
CA ASN A 3 -20.33 37.50 -11.07
C ASN A 3 -20.18 38.43 -12.28
N THR A 4 -21.23 39.19 -12.57
CA THR A 4 -21.19 40.31 -13.51
C THR A 4 -20.62 41.47 -12.71
N SER A 5 -19.48 42.02 -13.16
CA SER A 5 -18.85 43.16 -12.49
C SER A 5 -19.88 44.29 -12.31
N PRO A 6 -19.79 45.09 -11.24
CA PRO A 6 -20.72 46.19 -10.96
C PRO A 6 -21.00 47.06 -12.19
N GLU A 7 -19.94 47.41 -12.92
CA GLU A 7 -19.98 48.17 -14.18
C GLU A 7 -20.86 47.53 -15.26
N LYS A 8 -20.85 46.20 -15.39
CA LYS A 8 -21.72 45.49 -16.35
C LYS A 8 -23.19 45.56 -15.93
N LYS A 9 -23.48 45.52 -14.63
CA LYS A 9 -24.86 45.64 -14.14
C LYS A 9 -25.39 47.06 -14.33
N GLU A 10 -24.54 48.06 -14.07
CA GLU A 10 -24.85 49.47 -14.30
C GLU A 10 -25.11 49.75 -15.78
N PHE A 11 -24.22 49.33 -16.68
CA PHE A 11 -24.41 49.49 -18.12
C PHE A 11 -25.71 48.83 -18.61
N ARG A 12 -26.01 47.62 -18.12
CA ARG A 12 -27.23 46.90 -18.48
C ARG A 12 -28.47 47.67 -18.01
N SER A 13 -28.46 48.12 -16.76
CA SER A 13 -29.59 48.85 -16.15
C SER A 13 -29.82 50.17 -16.88
N LEU A 14 -28.74 50.88 -17.24
CA LEU A 14 -28.79 52.11 -18.02
C LEU A 14 -29.41 51.90 -19.41
N VAL A 15 -28.97 50.89 -20.16
CA VAL A 15 -29.51 50.60 -21.50
C VAL A 15 -30.99 50.23 -21.44
N LEU A 16 -31.39 49.41 -20.46
CA LEU A 16 -32.79 49.03 -20.28
C LEU A 16 -33.65 50.20 -19.81
N GLY A 17 -33.12 51.04 -18.91
CA GLY A 17 -33.78 52.27 -18.45
C GLY A 17 -34.01 53.26 -19.58
N LEU A 18 -33.02 53.48 -20.45
CA LEU A 18 -33.17 54.33 -21.64
C LEU A 18 -34.20 53.78 -22.62
N LYS A 19 -34.25 52.45 -22.80
CA LYS A 19 -35.27 51.81 -23.64
C LYS A 19 -36.68 51.89 -23.02
N ALA A 20 -36.79 51.86 -21.69
CA ALA A 20 -38.06 52.02 -20.99
C ALA A 20 -38.58 53.46 -21.07
N LEU A 21 -37.70 54.45 -20.90
CA LEU A 21 -38.03 55.88 -21.03
C LEU A 21 -38.39 56.25 -22.47
N ASN A 22 -37.74 55.63 -23.45
CA ASN A 22 -37.97 55.91 -24.87
C ASN A 22 -38.19 54.60 -25.65
N SER A 23 -39.42 54.10 -25.61
CA SER A 23 -39.79 52.81 -26.21
C SER A 23 -39.57 52.76 -27.73
N SER A 24 -39.66 53.91 -28.43
CA SER A 24 -39.42 54.03 -29.88
C SER A 24 -37.94 54.02 -30.27
N TRP A 25 -37.00 54.20 -29.33
CA TRP A 25 -35.59 54.28 -29.67
C TRP A 25 -35.02 52.94 -30.14
N SER A 26 -34.38 52.98 -31.30
CA SER A 26 -33.58 51.88 -31.82
C SER A 26 -32.28 51.70 -31.02
N ALA A 27 -31.67 50.52 -31.14
CA ALA A 27 -30.36 50.26 -30.54
C ALA A 27 -29.28 51.24 -31.03
N SER A 28 -29.42 51.79 -32.24
CA SER A 28 -28.51 52.81 -32.78
C SER A 28 -28.69 54.15 -32.08
N GLN A 29 -29.94 54.58 -31.86
CA GLN A 29 -30.24 55.82 -31.16
C GLN A 29 -29.78 55.78 -29.69
N ILE A 30 -30.04 54.67 -28.99
CA ILE A 30 -29.52 54.46 -27.62
C ILE A 30 -27.98 54.48 -27.61
N SER A 31 -27.33 53.86 -28.60
CA SER A 31 -25.86 53.86 -28.69
C SER A 31 -25.29 55.25 -28.99
N THR A 32 -25.97 56.07 -29.80
CA THR A 32 -25.56 57.46 -30.09
C THR A 32 -25.72 58.34 -28.87
N PHE A 33 -26.85 58.22 -28.17
CA PHE A 33 -27.14 58.95 -26.94
C PHE A 33 -26.09 58.68 -25.86
N LEU A 34 -25.80 57.41 -25.57
CA LEU A 34 -24.79 57.00 -24.58
C LEU A 34 -23.37 57.47 -24.91
N ARG A 35 -23.08 57.72 -26.19
CA ARG A 35 -21.80 58.24 -26.64
C ARG A 35 -21.70 59.75 -26.43
N GLN A 36 -22.81 60.47 -26.59
CA GLN A 36 -22.90 61.92 -26.43
C GLN A 36 -23.01 62.33 -24.96
N SER A 37 -23.57 61.46 -24.10
CA SER A 37 -23.83 61.76 -22.69
C SER A 37 -22.61 61.63 -21.75
N GLU A 38 -21.40 61.38 -22.29
CA GLU A 38 -20.15 61.08 -21.56
C GLU A 38 -20.28 60.00 -20.45
N ASN A 39 -21.37 59.23 -20.47
CA ASN A 39 -21.75 58.34 -19.40
C ASN A 39 -22.50 57.13 -19.99
N PRO A 40 -21.81 56.03 -20.37
CA PRO A 40 -20.35 55.80 -20.39
C PRO A 40 -19.81 55.50 -21.81
N PRO A 41 -18.68 56.11 -22.24
CA PRO A 41 -17.97 55.52 -23.37
C PRO A 41 -16.44 55.59 -23.29
N LEU A 42 -15.81 54.47 -22.92
CA LEU A 42 -14.43 54.11 -23.34
C LEU A 42 -14.46 53.02 -24.46
N LEU A 43 -15.54 52.95 -25.24
CA LEU A 43 -15.74 51.89 -26.24
C LEU A 43 -15.90 52.48 -27.64
N LYS A 44 -15.27 51.85 -28.63
CA LYS A 44 -15.43 52.22 -30.05
C LYS A 44 -16.89 52.05 -30.48
N SER A 45 -17.39 52.92 -31.36
CA SER A 45 -18.82 52.99 -31.76
C SER A 45 -19.44 51.63 -32.14
N ARG A 46 -18.69 50.78 -32.86
CA ARG A 46 -19.14 49.44 -33.26
C ARG A 46 -19.31 48.48 -32.08
N GLN A 47 -18.42 48.57 -31.08
CA GLN A 47 -18.49 47.74 -29.88
C GLN A 47 -19.65 48.15 -28.97
N LEU A 48 -19.88 49.46 -28.81
CA LEU A 48 -21.00 50.00 -28.03
C LEU A 48 -22.34 49.55 -28.62
N LEU A 49 -22.54 49.75 -29.93
CA LEU A 49 -23.76 49.32 -30.63
C LEU A 49 -23.99 47.82 -30.48
N THR A 50 -22.92 47.01 -30.56
CA THR A 50 -23.01 45.55 -30.40
C THR A 50 -23.46 45.17 -28.98
N LYS A 51 -22.95 45.85 -27.94
CA LYS A 51 -23.35 45.62 -26.55
C LYS A 51 -24.78 46.09 -26.27
N VAL A 52 -25.20 47.24 -26.80
CA VAL A 52 -26.57 47.74 -26.70
C VAL A 52 -27.54 46.75 -27.36
N LYS A 53 -27.27 46.33 -28.60
CA LYS A 53 -28.08 45.32 -29.31
C LYS A 53 -28.22 44.02 -28.50
N ARG A 54 -27.13 43.52 -27.91
CA ARG A 54 -27.15 42.30 -27.08
C ARG A 54 -27.94 42.49 -25.79
N THR A 55 -27.81 43.64 -25.15
CA THR A 55 -28.54 43.95 -23.92
C THR A 55 -30.04 43.98 -24.18
N LEU A 56 -30.46 44.65 -25.27
CA LEU A 56 -31.88 44.74 -25.63
C LEU A 56 -32.48 43.40 -26.09
N THR A 57 -31.71 42.55 -26.79
CA THR A 57 -32.24 41.29 -27.36
C THR A 57 -32.10 40.08 -26.44
N ARG A 58 -31.06 40.05 -25.60
CA ARG A 58 -30.68 38.87 -24.80
C ARG A 58 -30.50 39.18 -23.32
N ASN A 59 -30.73 40.42 -22.91
CA ASN A 59 -30.60 40.86 -21.52
C ASN A 59 -29.21 40.56 -20.92
N THR A 60 -28.17 40.59 -21.75
CA THR A 60 -26.77 40.35 -21.36
C THR A 60 -25.81 41.19 -22.19
N ILE A 61 -24.67 41.54 -21.60
CA ILE A 61 -23.56 42.27 -22.25
C ILE A 61 -22.48 41.30 -22.74
N ASP A 62 -22.44 40.08 -22.20
CA ASP A 62 -21.38 39.12 -22.46
C ASP A 62 -21.41 38.58 -23.89
N ASP A 63 -20.23 38.31 -24.43
CA ASP A 63 -20.07 37.64 -25.72
C ASP A 63 -20.68 36.23 -25.69
N ARG A 64 -21.14 35.74 -26.85
CA ARG A 64 -21.43 34.31 -26.98
C ARG A 64 -20.13 33.53 -26.81
N GLN A 65 -20.20 32.40 -26.11
CA GLN A 65 -19.12 31.44 -26.13
C GLN A 65 -18.87 31.04 -27.58
N ARG A 66 -17.68 31.35 -28.10
CA ARG A 66 -17.31 31.03 -29.47
C ARG A 66 -17.22 29.50 -29.60
N PRO A 67 -17.73 28.90 -30.69
CA PRO A 67 -17.50 27.49 -30.95
C PRO A 67 -16.00 27.29 -31.23
N GLY A 68 -15.27 26.84 -30.20
CA GLY A 68 -13.89 26.42 -30.34
C GLY A 68 -13.80 25.04 -31.00
N ARG A 69 -12.58 24.62 -31.35
CA ARG A 69 -12.33 23.26 -31.83
C ARG A 69 -12.87 22.24 -30.82
N PRO A 70 -13.62 21.20 -31.27
CA PRO A 70 -14.08 20.15 -30.38
C PRO A 70 -12.91 19.52 -29.63
N ILE A 71 -13.03 19.44 -28.30
CA ILE A 71 -11.98 18.88 -27.46
C ILE A 71 -11.93 17.38 -27.73
N THR A 72 -10.80 16.84 -28.20
CA THR A 72 -10.67 15.39 -28.51
C THR A 72 -11.09 14.50 -27.34
N ILE A 73 -10.82 14.94 -26.10
CA ILE A 73 -11.20 14.24 -24.86
C ILE A 73 -12.73 14.14 -24.67
N SER A 74 -13.52 15.02 -25.28
CA SER A 74 -14.98 14.95 -25.20
C SER A 74 -15.61 14.00 -26.20
N THR A 75 -14.88 13.49 -27.21
CA THR A 75 -15.48 12.55 -28.16
C THR A 75 -15.77 11.22 -27.45
N PRO A 76 -17.00 10.68 -27.57
CA PRO A 76 -17.36 9.40 -26.94
C PRO A 76 -16.45 8.24 -27.39
N ILE A 77 -16.07 8.23 -28.67
CA ILE A 77 -15.19 7.22 -29.26
C ILE A 77 -13.83 7.21 -28.55
N PHE A 78 -13.19 8.38 -28.41
CA PHE A 78 -11.89 8.47 -27.76
C PHE A 78 -11.97 8.10 -26.28
N GLN A 79 -13.01 8.55 -25.57
CA GLN A 79 -13.24 8.16 -24.18
C GLN A 79 -13.39 6.64 -24.04
N GLN A 80 -14.11 5.98 -24.95
CA GLN A 80 -14.27 4.54 -24.94
C GLN A 80 -12.96 3.81 -25.23
N GLN A 81 -12.17 4.28 -26.19
CA GLN A 81 -10.83 3.73 -26.48
C GLN A 81 -9.90 3.81 -25.27
N VAL A 82 -9.86 4.96 -24.58
CA VAL A 82 -9.08 5.15 -23.35
C VAL A 82 -9.61 4.23 -22.24
N LYS A 83 -10.93 4.18 -22.03
CA LYS A 83 -11.56 3.35 -21.00
C LYS A 83 -11.22 1.87 -21.21
N THR A 84 -11.39 1.35 -22.43
CA THR A 84 -11.08 -0.04 -22.78
C THR A 84 -9.60 -0.34 -22.65
N SER A 85 -8.72 0.63 -22.89
CA SER A 85 -7.27 0.45 -22.78
C SER A 85 -6.75 0.48 -21.34
N MET A 86 -7.46 1.14 -20.42
CA MET A 86 -7.00 1.36 -19.03
C MET A 86 -7.76 0.57 -17.97
N ARG A 87 -9.08 0.45 -18.09
CA ARG A 87 -9.93 -0.08 -17.01
C ARG A 87 -9.62 -1.56 -16.77
N LEU A 88 -9.28 -1.90 -15.53
CA LEU A 88 -9.01 -3.27 -15.06
C LEU A 88 -7.88 -3.99 -15.83
N LYS A 89 -6.95 -3.23 -16.42
CA LYS A 89 -5.79 -3.78 -17.14
C LYS A 89 -4.50 -3.50 -16.38
N ARG A 90 -3.65 -4.52 -16.22
CA ARG A 90 -2.29 -4.37 -15.68
C ARG A 90 -1.38 -3.74 -16.74
N GLY A 91 -0.38 -2.96 -16.30
CA GLY A 91 0.61 -2.36 -17.20
C GLY A 91 0.10 -1.21 -18.09
N ALA A 92 -1.14 -0.77 -17.90
CA ALA A 92 -1.75 0.31 -18.68
C ALA A 92 -1.30 1.72 -18.21
N SER A 93 0.00 2.00 -18.32
CA SER A 93 0.52 3.34 -18.07
C SER A 93 0.00 4.33 -19.12
N ILE A 94 -0.10 5.62 -18.77
CA ILE A 94 -0.53 6.67 -19.71
C ILE A 94 0.36 6.65 -20.97
N LYS A 95 1.67 6.46 -20.80
CA LYS A 95 2.63 6.35 -21.91
C LYS A 95 2.33 5.15 -22.81
N ASN A 96 2.12 3.96 -22.23
CA ASN A 96 1.85 2.74 -22.98
C ASN A 96 0.51 2.83 -23.72
N VAL A 97 -0.53 3.36 -23.06
CA VAL A 97 -1.84 3.56 -23.67
C VAL A 97 -1.75 4.55 -24.84
N THR A 98 -1.00 5.65 -24.67
CA THR A 98 -0.78 6.63 -25.74
C THR A 98 -0.06 6.00 -26.93
N ALA A 99 1.01 5.24 -26.68
CA ALA A 99 1.75 4.54 -27.72
C ALA A 99 0.86 3.56 -28.49
N ASN A 100 0.04 2.78 -27.77
CA ASN A 100 -0.91 1.83 -28.39
C ASN A 100 -2.01 2.53 -29.20
N LEU A 101 -2.56 3.63 -28.69
CA LEU A 101 -3.56 4.41 -29.42
C LEU A 101 -2.96 5.01 -30.71
N ASN A 102 -1.75 5.57 -30.63
CA ASN A 102 -1.05 6.09 -31.79
C ASN A 102 -0.74 4.98 -32.81
N LYS A 103 -0.29 3.80 -32.35
CA LYS A 103 -0.07 2.63 -33.21
C LYS A 103 -1.35 2.18 -33.92
N ASN A 104 -2.50 2.30 -33.26
CA ASN A 104 -3.81 1.95 -33.81
C ASN A 104 -4.49 3.13 -34.54
N GLY A 105 -3.72 4.12 -35.02
CA GLY A 105 -4.21 5.23 -35.85
C GLY A 105 -4.91 6.37 -35.09
N THR A 106 -5.01 6.30 -33.77
CA THR A 106 -5.60 7.37 -32.95
C THR A 106 -4.51 8.32 -32.45
N ARG A 107 -4.24 9.38 -33.23
CA ARG A 107 -3.20 10.37 -32.90
C ARG A 107 -3.57 11.16 -31.64
N CYS A 108 -2.82 10.95 -30.57
CA CYS A 108 -3.01 11.63 -29.29
C CYS A 108 -1.70 11.81 -28.52
N SER A 109 -1.71 12.76 -27.57
CA SER A 109 -0.62 12.97 -26.62
C SER A 109 -0.89 12.27 -25.30
N THR A 110 0.15 12.09 -24.49
CA THR A 110 0.05 11.58 -23.11
C THR A 110 -0.86 12.46 -22.26
N TYR A 111 -0.82 13.78 -22.45
CA TYR A 111 -1.69 14.72 -21.75
C TYR A 111 -3.17 14.55 -22.13
N THR A 112 -3.46 14.27 -23.40
CA THR A 112 -4.83 13.98 -23.87
C THR A 112 -5.38 12.72 -23.20
N VAL A 113 -4.59 11.65 -23.12
CA VAL A 113 -4.98 10.41 -22.43
C VAL A 113 -5.16 10.65 -20.93
N TYR A 114 -4.25 11.40 -20.27
CA TYR A 114 -4.37 11.77 -18.86
C TYR A 114 -5.69 12.51 -18.55
N LYS A 115 -6.04 13.52 -19.36
CA LYS A 115 -7.29 14.28 -19.19
C LYS A 115 -8.53 13.40 -19.40
N ALA A 116 -8.50 12.51 -20.41
CA ALA A 116 -9.58 11.56 -20.62
C ALA A 116 -9.74 10.59 -19.45
N ALA A 117 -8.64 10.04 -18.92
CA ALA A 117 -8.67 9.20 -17.72
C ALA A 117 -9.27 9.94 -16.51
N ARG A 118 -8.90 11.22 -16.29
CA ARG A 118 -9.50 12.05 -15.25
C ARG A 118 -11.00 12.29 -15.45
N LYS A 119 -11.43 12.57 -16.68
CA LYS A 119 -12.85 12.75 -17.01
C LYS A 119 -13.66 11.47 -16.76
N LEU A 120 -13.06 10.31 -17.08
CA LEU A 120 -13.61 8.98 -16.81
C LEU A 120 -13.51 8.57 -15.32
N LYS A 121 -12.97 9.43 -14.45
CA LYS A 121 -12.73 9.17 -13.03
C LYS A 121 -11.88 7.90 -12.78
N LEU A 122 -11.02 7.54 -13.74
CA LEU A 122 -10.09 6.44 -13.57
C LEU A 122 -8.98 6.87 -12.60
N LYS A 123 -8.75 6.03 -11.59
CA LYS A 123 -7.68 6.21 -10.60
C LYS A 123 -6.63 5.12 -10.79
N TRP A 124 -5.38 5.48 -10.57
CA TRP A 124 -4.30 4.52 -10.52
C TRP A 124 -4.17 3.97 -9.11
N PHE A 125 -4.15 2.64 -8.99
CA PHE A 125 -3.98 1.95 -7.72
C PHE A 125 -2.73 1.08 -7.80
N LYS A 126 -1.90 1.13 -6.75
CA LYS A 126 -0.77 0.20 -6.60
C LYS A 126 -1.32 -1.20 -6.34
N THR A 127 -0.80 -2.20 -7.05
CA THR A 127 -1.10 -3.60 -6.76
C THR A 127 -0.43 -3.98 -5.43
N ARG A 128 -1.17 -4.67 -4.55
CA ARG A 128 -0.60 -5.26 -3.34
C ARG A 128 0.23 -6.51 -3.72
N LYS A 129 1.39 -6.69 -3.08
CA LYS A 129 2.14 -7.95 -3.18
C LYS A 129 1.34 -9.04 -2.48
N SER A 130 1.23 -10.20 -3.10
CA SER A 130 0.46 -11.34 -2.61
C SER A 130 1.24 -12.64 -2.81
N GLN A 131 0.97 -13.61 -1.95
CA GLN A 131 1.52 -14.95 -2.05
C GLN A 131 0.92 -15.65 -3.28
N LYS A 132 1.77 -16.30 -4.08
CA LYS A 132 1.30 -17.10 -5.20
C LYS A 132 0.68 -18.40 -4.68
N LEU A 133 -0.63 -18.56 -4.89
CA LEU A 133 -1.41 -19.73 -4.49
C LEU A 133 -1.79 -20.56 -5.73
N SER A 134 -1.50 -21.85 -5.72
CA SER A 134 -2.07 -22.81 -6.67
C SER A 134 -3.53 -23.12 -6.31
N TYR A 135 -4.27 -23.79 -7.20
CA TYR A 135 -5.62 -24.28 -6.89
C TYR A 135 -5.60 -25.23 -5.69
N GLN A 136 -4.66 -26.17 -5.65
CA GLN A 136 -4.49 -27.08 -4.52
C GLN A 136 -4.23 -26.33 -3.21
N ASN A 137 -3.38 -25.30 -3.21
CA ASN A 137 -3.13 -24.51 -2.00
C ASN A 137 -4.40 -23.84 -1.46
N LYS A 138 -5.33 -23.44 -2.33
CA LYS A 138 -6.60 -22.84 -1.90
C LYS A 138 -7.50 -23.87 -1.23
N ILE A 139 -7.57 -25.10 -1.77
CA ILE A 139 -8.29 -26.22 -1.15
C ILE A 139 -7.70 -26.51 0.24
N ASP A 140 -6.38 -26.71 0.30
CA ASP A 140 -5.67 -27.02 1.55
C ASP A 140 -5.91 -25.93 2.61
N ARG A 141 -5.94 -24.66 2.18
CA ARG A 141 -6.28 -23.51 3.03
C ARG A 141 -7.68 -23.59 3.61
N VAL A 142 -8.70 -23.87 2.79
CA VAL A 142 -10.09 -23.98 3.27
C VAL A 142 -10.22 -25.12 4.27
N ASP A 143 -9.67 -26.29 3.94
CA ASP A 143 -9.78 -27.46 4.80
C ASP A 143 -9.03 -27.26 6.12
N CYS A 144 -7.83 -26.68 6.05
CA CYS A 144 -7.06 -26.31 7.22
C CYS A 144 -7.79 -25.30 8.09
N ALA A 145 -8.38 -24.24 7.50
CA ALA A 145 -9.14 -23.25 8.23
C ALA A 145 -10.36 -23.84 8.95
N LYS A 146 -11.08 -24.76 8.29
CA LYS A 146 -12.20 -25.50 8.91
C LYS A 146 -11.72 -26.34 10.09
N ARG A 147 -10.63 -27.11 9.93
CA ARG A 147 -10.05 -27.94 11.00
C ARG A 147 -9.61 -27.11 12.20
N LEU A 148 -8.85 -26.04 11.96
CA LEU A 148 -8.36 -25.16 13.04
C LEU A 148 -9.52 -24.50 13.79
N ARG A 149 -10.54 -23.98 13.10
CA ARG A 149 -11.73 -23.39 13.75
C ARG A 149 -12.49 -24.41 14.60
N SER A 150 -12.62 -25.65 14.12
CA SER A 150 -13.27 -26.73 14.87
C SER A 150 -12.47 -27.13 16.11
N LYS A 151 -11.14 -27.29 15.98
CA LYS A 151 -10.27 -27.79 17.06
C LYS A 151 -9.92 -26.74 18.12
N PHE A 152 -9.75 -25.47 17.73
CA PHE A 152 -9.24 -24.40 18.61
C PHE A 152 -10.31 -23.38 19.03
N GLY A 153 -11.54 -23.53 18.54
CA GLY A 153 -12.67 -22.66 18.87
C GLY A 153 -12.79 -21.42 17.98
N VAL A 154 -13.99 -20.82 18.00
CA VAL A 154 -14.37 -19.67 17.18
C VAL A 154 -14.66 -18.39 17.96
N SER A 155 -14.81 -18.50 19.29
CA SER A 155 -15.07 -17.39 20.20
C SER A 155 -14.37 -17.69 21.54
N ARG A 156 -13.91 -16.66 22.23
CA ARG A 156 -13.19 -16.77 23.51
C ARG A 156 -14.01 -17.51 24.59
N ASN A 157 -15.33 -17.35 24.57
CA ASN A 157 -16.24 -18.01 25.50
C ASN A 157 -16.57 -19.47 25.11
N ALA A 158 -16.02 -19.97 23.99
CA ALA A 158 -16.24 -21.34 23.58
C ALA A 158 -15.45 -22.29 24.48
N LYS A 159 -16.07 -23.41 24.88
CA LYS A 159 -15.46 -24.43 25.74
C LYS A 159 -14.13 -24.98 25.21
N ASN A 160 -13.90 -24.91 23.90
CA ASN A 160 -12.69 -25.39 23.22
C ASN A 160 -11.72 -24.25 22.81
N TRP A 161 -11.82 -23.06 23.40
CA TRP A 161 -10.90 -21.96 23.11
C TRP A 161 -9.46 -22.35 23.48
N LYS A 162 -8.60 -22.51 22.47
CA LYS A 162 -7.20 -22.90 22.64
C LYS A 162 -6.20 -21.84 22.14
N TRP A 163 -6.67 -20.76 21.51
CA TRP A 163 -5.80 -19.75 20.89
C TRP A 163 -4.92 -19.01 21.90
N ASP A 164 -5.33 -18.93 23.17
CA ASP A 164 -4.52 -18.31 24.21
C ASP A 164 -3.23 -19.09 24.50
N ARG A 165 -3.24 -20.41 24.27
CA ARG A 165 -2.10 -21.32 24.46
C ARG A 165 -1.19 -21.38 23.24
N VAL A 166 -1.62 -20.89 22.08
CA VAL A 166 -0.85 -21.01 20.84
C VAL A 166 0.34 -20.05 20.89
N VAL A 167 1.51 -20.60 20.60
CA VAL A 167 2.74 -19.84 20.39
C VAL A 167 3.10 -19.91 18.91
N ASN A 168 2.87 -18.81 18.19
CA ASN A 168 3.21 -18.68 16.78
C ASN A 168 4.66 -18.19 16.67
N THR A 169 5.55 -19.08 16.21
CA THR A 169 6.98 -18.83 16.07
C THR A 169 7.38 -18.63 14.61
N ASP A 170 8.40 -17.81 14.35
CA ASP A 170 8.98 -17.67 13.02
C ASP A 170 10.40 -17.07 13.06
N PHE A 171 11.17 -17.33 12.00
CA PHE A 171 12.40 -16.57 11.72
C PHE A 171 12.07 -15.46 10.74
N SER A 172 12.42 -14.24 11.11
CA SER A 172 12.31 -13.11 10.20
C SER A 172 13.13 -13.31 8.92
N GLY A 173 12.66 -12.80 7.78
CA GLY A 173 13.58 -12.56 6.66
C GLY A 173 14.66 -11.51 7.04
N VAL A 174 15.79 -11.50 6.34
CA VAL A 174 16.94 -10.63 6.62
C VAL A 174 16.55 -9.15 6.80
N PHE A 175 16.97 -8.57 7.93
CA PHE A 175 17.01 -7.13 8.19
C PHE A 175 18.36 -6.59 7.72
N THR A 176 18.35 -5.61 6.82
CA THR A 176 19.58 -5.10 6.18
C THR A 176 20.10 -3.86 6.87
N LEU A 177 21.42 -3.76 7.06
CA LEU A 177 22.09 -2.57 7.63
C LEU A 177 21.95 -1.33 6.74
N GLN A 178 22.01 -1.53 5.43
CA GLN A 178 21.95 -0.44 4.47
C GLN A 178 20.50 -0.16 4.03
N PRO A 179 20.16 1.13 3.82
CA PRO A 179 18.84 1.51 3.36
C PRO A 179 18.50 0.88 1.99
N PHE A 180 17.20 0.77 1.72
CA PHE A 180 16.73 0.36 0.40
C PHE A 180 16.77 1.55 -0.55
N GLN A 181 17.60 1.48 -1.60
CA GLN A 181 17.63 2.49 -2.65
C GLN A 181 16.28 2.52 -3.40
N ASN A 182 15.55 3.61 -3.25
CA ASN A 182 14.36 3.89 -4.02
C ASN A 182 14.76 4.54 -5.34
N LYS A 183 14.99 3.71 -6.37
CA LYS A 183 15.39 4.12 -7.72
C LYS A 183 14.55 5.24 -8.36
N ARG A 184 13.33 5.50 -7.87
CA ARG A 184 12.48 6.60 -8.37
C ARG A 184 12.66 7.91 -7.62
N ASN A 185 12.96 7.85 -6.33
CA ASN A 185 13.08 9.04 -5.49
C ASN A 185 14.54 9.47 -5.29
N ASP A 186 15.46 8.51 -5.31
CA ASP A 186 16.90 8.73 -5.11
C ASP A 186 17.61 9.02 -6.44
N GLY A 187 16.86 9.55 -7.42
CA GLY A 187 17.41 9.97 -8.71
C GLY A 187 18.13 11.30 -8.57
N ILE A 188 19.23 11.44 -9.28
CA ILE A 188 20.00 12.69 -9.32
C ILE A 188 19.48 13.52 -10.50
N TRP A 189 19.11 14.77 -10.23
CA TRP A 189 18.78 15.74 -11.27
C TRP A 189 20.08 16.39 -11.74
N ALA A 190 20.37 16.29 -13.04
CA ALA A 190 21.52 16.91 -13.69
C ALA A 190 21.15 17.28 -15.12
N GLU A 191 21.84 18.29 -15.69
CA GLU A 191 21.63 18.71 -17.07
C GLU A 191 22.12 17.63 -18.06
N GLU A 192 23.29 17.07 -17.79
CA GLU A 192 23.93 16.00 -18.57
C GLU A 192 24.53 14.93 -17.63
N ASN A 193 24.68 13.70 -18.11
CA ASN A 193 25.16 12.59 -17.27
C ASN A 193 26.63 12.78 -16.85
N GLU A 194 27.42 13.38 -17.74
CA GLU A 194 28.83 13.73 -17.59
C GLU A 194 29.06 14.81 -16.52
N SER A 195 28.04 15.61 -16.24
CA SER A 195 28.08 16.67 -15.21
C SER A 195 27.94 16.13 -13.78
N ILE A 196 27.54 14.85 -13.62
CA ILE A 196 27.34 14.25 -12.30
C ILE A 196 28.71 13.84 -11.73
N PRO A 197 29.12 14.39 -10.57
CA PRO A 197 30.33 13.96 -9.89
C PRO A 197 30.37 12.44 -9.69
N SER A 198 31.53 11.83 -9.91
CA SER A 198 31.73 10.37 -9.77
C SER A 198 31.31 9.84 -8.39
N SER A 199 31.45 10.66 -7.34
CA SER A 199 31.02 10.33 -5.98
C SER A 199 29.51 10.24 -5.80
N LEU A 200 28.74 11.00 -6.59
CA LEU A 200 27.28 10.98 -6.58
C LEU A 200 26.73 9.88 -7.50
N ILE A 201 27.34 9.67 -8.67
CA ILE A 201 26.87 8.66 -9.63
C ILE A 201 27.20 7.23 -9.18
N ASN A 202 28.37 7.04 -8.54
CA ASN A 202 28.86 5.76 -8.05
C ASN A 202 28.82 5.70 -6.53
N ALA A 203 27.65 5.93 -5.92
CA ALA A 203 27.45 5.70 -4.49
C ALA A 203 27.74 4.22 -4.18
N PRO A 204 28.90 3.88 -3.57
CA PRO A 204 29.31 2.49 -3.42
C PRO A 204 28.38 1.83 -2.42
N THR A 205 27.60 0.86 -2.87
CA THR A 205 26.80 0.01 -1.98
C THR A 205 27.37 -1.39 -1.99
N ASP A 206 27.39 -2.07 -0.85
CA ASP A 206 27.81 -3.46 -0.81
C ASP A 206 26.96 -4.30 -1.75
N LYS A 207 27.63 -4.99 -2.70
CA LYS A 207 26.99 -5.88 -3.68
C LYS A 207 26.17 -6.98 -2.99
N PHE A 208 26.54 -7.35 -1.76
CA PHE A 208 25.82 -8.28 -0.91
C PHE A 208 25.44 -7.55 0.39
N LYS A 209 24.17 -7.20 0.54
CA LYS A 209 23.68 -6.54 1.74
C LYS A 209 23.90 -7.43 2.96
N LYS A 210 24.77 -7.00 3.88
CA LYS A 210 24.88 -7.59 5.22
C LYS A 210 23.59 -7.37 5.99
N GLY A 211 23.24 -8.31 6.84
CA GLY A 211 21.99 -8.23 7.58
C GLY A 211 21.78 -9.40 8.53
N ILE A 212 20.82 -9.21 9.42
CA ILE A 212 20.57 -10.07 10.57
C ILE A 212 19.24 -10.80 10.37
N ILE A 213 19.19 -12.06 10.78
CA ILE A 213 17.96 -12.84 10.91
C ILE A 213 17.65 -12.96 12.39
N PHE A 214 16.44 -12.56 12.76
CA PHE A 214 15.92 -12.73 14.11
C PHE A 214 14.95 -13.91 14.20
N TRP A 215 14.96 -14.60 15.33
CA TRP A 215 13.87 -15.46 15.77
C TRP A 215 12.99 -14.70 16.78
N GLY A 216 11.70 -14.99 16.73
CA GLY A 216 10.77 -14.50 17.72
C GLY A 216 9.44 -15.22 17.61
N ALA A 217 8.62 -15.03 18.63
CA ALA A 217 7.32 -15.64 18.72
C ALA A 217 6.29 -14.69 19.33
N ILE A 218 5.02 -15.01 19.13
CA ILE A 218 3.88 -14.28 19.67
C ILE A 218 2.90 -15.27 20.28
N SER A 219 2.40 -14.90 21.46
CA SER A 219 1.31 -15.58 22.16
C SER A 219 0.27 -14.55 22.62
N SER A 220 -0.79 -15.03 23.29
CA SER A 220 -1.76 -14.13 23.92
C SER A 220 -1.18 -13.34 25.10
N ASN A 221 -0.06 -13.79 25.68
CA ASN A 221 0.62 -13.14 26.80
C ASN A 221 1.62 -12.07 26.35
N GLY A 222 1.96 -12.01 25.06
CA GLY A 222 2.91 -11.04 24.53
C GLY A 222 3.84 -11.62 23.47
N LEU A 223 4.85 -10.83 23.15
CA LEU A 223 5.98 -11.28 22.34
C LEU A 223 6.96 -12.10 23.16
N ILE A 224 7.67 -13.01 22.48
CA ILE A 224 8.62 -13.95 23.06
C ILE A 224 9.90 -13.91 22.22
N PRO A 225 11.07 -13.59 22.82
CA PRO A 225 11.25 -13.09 24.19
C PRO A 225 10.59 -11.72 24.40
N VAL A 226 10.42 -11.28 25.64
CA VAL A 226 9.71 -10.02 25.96
C VAL A 226 10.50 -8.80 25.51
N ASP A 227 11.80 -8.76 25.79
CA ASP A 227 12.61 -7.55 25.65
C ASP A 227 13.17 -7.32 24.24
N ALA A 228 13.57 -8.40 23.57
CA ALA A 228 14.15 -8.36 22.23
C ALA A 228 14.02 -9.73 21.55
N PRO A 229 13.91 -9.77 20.22
CA PRO A 229 13.99 -11.02 19.48
C PRO A 229 15.43 -11.56 19.46
N ILE A 230 15.57 -12.88 19.29
CA ILE A 230 16.88 -13.54 19.36
C ILE A 230 17.59 -13.40 18.01
N SER A 231 18.79 -12.81 18.00
CA SER A 231 19.63 -12.71 16.81
C SER A 231 20.26 -14.06 16.48
N LEU A 232 19.89 -14.64 15.34
CA LEU A 232 20.42 -15.93 14.90
C LEU A 232 21.92 -15.83 14.59
N THR A 233 22.35 -14.70 14.03
CA THR A 233 23.77 -14.44 13.74
C THR A 233 24.58 -14.46 15.04
N LYS A 234 24.13 -13.71 16.05
CA LYS A 234 24.77 -13.65 17.36
C LYS A 234 24.86 -15.01 18.03
N TRP A 235 23.74 -15.74 18.09
CA TRP A 235 23.69 -17.08 18.68
C TRP A 235 24.66 -18.06 18.01
N LEU A 236 24.69 -18.10 16.66
CA LEU A 236 25.63 -18.98 15.93
C LEU A 236 27.10 -18.64 16.22
N HIS A 237 27.42 -17.34 16.33
CA HIS A 237 28.77 -16.89 16.66
C HIS A 237 29.18 -17.24 18.10
N GLU A 238 28.33 -16.95 19.08
CA GLU A 238 28.59 -17.20 20.51
C GLU A 238 28.78 -18.69 20.81
N LYS A 239 27.95 -19.55 20.21
CA LYS A 239 28.04 -21.00 20.38
C LYS A 239 29.09 -21.66 19.49
N GLN A 240 29.85 -20.85 18.73
CA GLN A 240 30.89 -21.30 17.80
C GLN A 240 30.39 -22.35 16.78
N TYR A 241 29.12 -22.27 16.40
CA TYR A 241 28.56 -23.21 15.44
C TYR A 241 29.02 -22.88 14.02
N HIS A 242 29.81 -23.80 13.44
CA HIS A 242 30.29 -23.63 12.08
C HIS A 242 29.17 -23.81 11.06
N VAL A 243 28.78 -22.71 10.42
CA VAL A 243 27.98 -22.73 9.19
C VAL A 243 28.89 -23.18 8.05
N LYS A 244 28.47 -24.19 7.27
CA LYS A 244 29.25 -24.66 6.11
C LYS A 244 29.49 -23.49 5.13
N LYS A 245 30.76 -23.09 4.98
CA LYS A 245 31.28 -21.89 4.26
C LYS A 245 30.70 -21.60 2.86
N ASN A 246 30.11 -22.57 2.17
CA ASN A 246 29.74 -22.46 0.76
C ASN A 246 28.23 -22.36 0.47
N LYS A 247 27.37 -22.22 1.49
CA LYS A 247 25.94 -21.97 1.29
C LYS A 247 25.50 -20.85 2.24
N LYS A 248 24.61 -19.96 1.76
CA LYS A 248 23.93 -18.93 2.57
C LYS A 248 23.61 -19.49 3.96
N MET A 249 23.66 -18.69 5.02
CA MET A 249 23.32 -19.14 6.37
C MET A 249 22.01 -19.95 6.37
N TYR A 250 22.12 -21.28 6.47
CA TYR A 250 20.99 -22.20 6.45
C TYR A 250 20.99 -22.91 7.81
N LEU A 251 20.01 -22.58 8.64
CA LEU A 251 19.75 -23.32 9.86
C LEU A 251 19.38 -24.77 9.48
N THR A 252 20.29 -25.72 9.72
CA THR A 252 20.02 -27.13 9.42
C THR A 252 19.03 -27.69 10.44
N GLY A 253 18.49 -28.89 10.19
CA GLY A 253 17.63 -29.56 11.18
C GLY A 253 18.33 -29.79 12.52
N ASP A 254 19.64 -30.07 12.53
CA ASP A 254 20.43 -30.21 13.77
C ASP A 254 20.56 -28.88 14.51
N LEU A 255 20.95 -27.81 13.81
CA LEU A 255 21.08 -26.49 14.42
C LEU A 255 19.72 -25.95 14.89
N TYR A 256 18.64 -26.20 14.16
CA TYR A 256 17.30 -25.83 14.61
C TYR A 256 16.90 -26.61 15.86
N SER A 257 17.27 -27.89 15.99
CA SER A 257 17.00 -28.67 17.19
C SER A 257 17.71 -28.06 18.40
N LYS A 258 18.99 -27.71 18.26
CA LYS A 258 19.78 -27.07 19.31
C LYS A 258 19.21 -25.71 19.68
N PHE A 259 18.86 -24.90 18.68
CA PHE A 259 18.22 -23.61 18.89
C PHE A 259 16.90 -23.74 19.68
N LEU A 260 16.07 -24.74 19.36
CA LEU A 260 14.82 -24.97 20.08
C LEU A 260 15.07 -25.30 21.56
N ILE A 261 16.05 -26.16 21.84
CA ILE A 261 16.39 -26.61 23.20
C ILE A 261 17.02 -25.49 24.01
N GLU A 262 17.97 -24.77 23.43
CA GLU A 262 18.83 -23.81 24.14
C GLU A 262 18.19 -22.43 24.29
N GLU A 263 17.38 -22.00 23.31
CA GLU A 263 16.91 -20.62 23.22
C GLU A 263 15.38 -20.54 23.19
N ALA A 264 14.75 -21.21 22.22
CA ALA A 264 13.33 -21.00 21.95
C ALA A 264 12.42 -21.52 23.06
N ALA A 265 12.61 -22.76 23.50
CA ALA A 265 11.78 -23.35 24.55
C ALA A 265 11.96 -22.65 25.90
N PRO A 266 13.19 -22.37 26.38
CA PRO A 266 13.38 -21.57 27.60
C PRO A 266 12.66 -20.22 27.54
N ALA A 267 12.82 -19.45 26.45
CA ALA A 267 12.14 -18.16 26.30
C ALA A 267 10.61 -18.28 26.26
N ILE A 268 10.07 -19.34 25.66
CA ILE A 268 8.63 -19.60 25.64
C ILE A 268 8.12 -19.90 27.05
N TYR A 269 8.81 -20.78 27.79
CA TYR A 269 8.39 -21.15 29.14
C TYR A 269 8.53 -19.99 30.12
N GLU A 270 9.56 -19.16 30.02
CA GLU A 270 9.72 -17.95 30.85
C GLU A 270 8.48 -17.03 30.78
N VAL A 271 7.93 -16.84 29.58
CA VAL A 271 6.74 -16.00 29.38
C VAL A 271 5.44 -16.70 29.80
N LEU A 272 5.37 -18.03 29.66
CA LEU A 272 4.14 -18.79 29.88
C LEU A 272 4.01 -19.39 31.29
N GLU A 273 5.10 -19.57 32.03
CA GLU A 273 5.11 -20.10 33.40
C GLU A 273 4.19 -19.28 34.31
N ASN A 274 4.18 -17.95 34.14
CA ASN A 274 3.28 -17.03 34.84
C ASN A 274 1.79 -17.21 34.51
N SER A 275 1.45 -17.93 33.43
CA SER A 275 0.07 -18.15 32.97
C SER A 275 -0.52 -19.52 33.32
N GLY A 276 0.31 -20.47 33.79
CA GLY A 276 -0.10 -21.84 34.12
C GLY A 276 -0.61 -22.67 32.94
N ALA A 277 -0.40 -22.20 31.71
CA ALA A 277 -0.95 -22.81 30.50
C ALA A 277 0.15 -23.53 29.69
N THR A 278 -0.08 -24.79 29.32
CA THR A 278 0.88 -25.52 28.48
C THR A 278 0.85 -24.99 27.04
N PRO A 279 2.02 -24.65 26.46
CA PRO A 279 2.12 -24.10 25.11
C PRO A 279 1.62 -25.07 24.04
N ILE A 280 0.94 -24.53 23.03
CA ILE A 280 0.70 -25.20 21.76
C ILE A 280 1.65 -24.62 20.72
N PHE A 281 2.70 -25.36 20.39
CA PHE A 281 3.75 -24.91 19.48
C PHE A 281 3.25 -24.82 18.04
N GLN A 282 3.53 -23.70 17.38
CA GLN A 282 3.28 -23.53 15.95
C GLN A 282 4.51 -22.96 15.24
N ASP A 283 4.88 -23.64 14.15
CA ASP A 283 5.97 -23.27 13.25
C ASP A 283 5.55 -23.40 11.77
N GLU A 284 6.32 -22.77 10.87
CA GLU A 284 6.08 -22.88 9.43
C GLU A 284 6.41 -24.29 8.88
N LYS A 285 5.87 -24.62 7.70
CA LYS A 285 6.17 -25.86 6.97
C LYS A 285 7.44 -25.76 6.14
N ASP A 286 8.55 -25.46 6.79
CA ASP A 286 9.86 -25.62 6.17
C ASP A 286 10.31 -27.08 6.28
N ASN A 287 10.92 -27.62 5.22
CA ASN A 287 11.49 -28.97 5.18
C ASN A 287 12.43 -29.24 6.36
N LYS A 288 13.23 -28.24 6.79
CA LYS A 288 14.10 -28.39 7.97
C LYS A 288 13.33 -28.72 9.24
N HIS A 289 12.11 -28.20 9.38
CA HIS A 289 11.27 -28.40 10.56
C HIS A 289 10.51 -29.75 10.56
N ARG A 290 10.71 -30.57 9.52
CA ARG A 290 9.94 -31.81 9.29
C ARG A 290 10.81 -33.07 9.31
N THR A 291 12.09 -32.92 9.61
CA THR A 291 12.99 -34.06 9.88
C THR A 291 12.51 -34.85 11.10
N THR A 292 12.85 -36.13 11.18
CA THR A 292 12.52 -36.97 12.34
C THR A 292 13.09 -36.38 13.63
N LEU A 293 14.34 -35.88 13.57
CA LEU A 293 14.97 -35.18 14.69
C LEU A 293 14.08 -34.06 15.23
N ILE A 294 13.67 -33.10 14.38
CA ILE A 294 12.86 -31.97 14.85
C ILE A 294 11.48 -32.39 15.35
N LYS A 295 10.88 -33.43 14.76
CA LYS A 295 9.60 -33.94 15.26
C LYS A 295 9.74 -34.46 16.68
N ASN A 296 10.82 -35.20 16.97
CA ASN A 296 11.10 -35.71 18.30
C ASN A 296 11.44 -34.56 19.26
N THR A 297 12.36 -33.67 18.88
CA THR A 297 12.72 -32.50 19.69
C THR A 297 11.50 -31.66 20.08
N VAL A 298 10.58 -31.38 19.14
CA VAL A 298 9.37 -30.62 19.45
C VAL A 298 8.41 -31.40 20.36
N ALA A 299 8.32 -32.72 20.19
CA ALA A 299 7.48 -33.56 21.06
C ALA A 299 8.04 -33.67 22.49
N ASP A 300 9.36 -33.65 22.63
CA ASP A 300 10.04 -33.67 23.93
C ASP A 300 9.93 -32.31 24.65
N LEU A 301 9.86 -31.20 23.90
CA LEU A 301 9.80 -29.84 24.45
C LEU A 301 8.36 -29.33 24.68
N PHE A 302 7.38 -29.80 23.91
CA PHE A 302 6.02 -29.25 23.91
C PHE A 302 4.95 -30.35 23.81
N ASP A 303 3.99 -30.34 24.73
CA ASP A 303 2.89 -31.33 24.78
C ASP A 303 2.00 -31.32 23.54
N GLU A 304 1.74 -30.14 22.99
CA GLU A 304 0.87 -29.95 21.84
C GLU A 304 1.59 -29.16 20.75
N ARG A 305 1.48 -29.63 19.51
CA ARG A 305 1.90 -28.92 18.30
C ARG A 305 0.73 -28.77 17.34
N ILE A 306 0.58 -27.60 16.72
CA ILE A 306 -0.33 -27.46 15.58
C ILE A 306 0.14 -28.39 14.47
N ASP A 307 -0.75 -29.27 14.00
CA ASP A 307 -0.41 -30.35 13.07
C ASP A 307 0.45 -29.80 11.91
N PRO A 308 1.69 -30.28 11.73
CA PRO A 308 2.59 -29.80 10.68
C PRO A 308 2.01 -29.83 9.26
N LYS A 309 1.03 -30.71 8.99
CA LYS A 309 0.29 -30.80 7.71
C LYS A 309 -0.67 -29.63 7.50
N THR A 310 -1.06 -28.92 8.55
CA THR A 310 -1.81 -27.65 8.44
C THR A 310 -0.97 -26.51 7.84
N GLY A 311 0.36 -26.61 7.92
CA GLY A 311 1.29 -25.62 7.39
C GLY A 311 1.43 -25.59 5.86
N ASP A 312 0.84 -26.56 5.13
CA ASP A 312 0.75 -26.53 3.65
C ASP A 312 -0.10 -25.37 3.12
N ALA A 313 -0.95 -24.81 3.97
CA ALA A 313 -1.90 -23.77 3.63
C ALA A 313 -1.26 -22.38 3.36
N LYS A 314 0.07 -22.22 3.40
CA LYS A 314 0.74 -20.93 3.13
C LYS A 314 0.10 -19.74 3.89
N PHE A 315 -0.09 -19.88 5.20
CA PHE A 315 -0.89 -18.99 6.06
C PHE A 315 -0.16 -17.74 6.58
N ALA A 316 0.79 -17.18 5.83
CA ALA A 316 1.50 -15.96 6.23
C ALA A 316 0.56 -14.75 6.46
N ASP A 317 -0.64 -14.76 5.87
CA ASP A 317 -1.68 -13.76 6.06
C ASP A 317 -2.54 -13.94 7.33
N ILE A 318 -2.44 -15.12 7.96
CA ILE A 318 -3.16 -15.49 9.19
C ILE A 318 -2.25 -15.35 10.41
N TRP A 319 -1.05 -15.90 10.33
CA TRP A 319 -0.13 -15.97 11.47
C TRP A 319 0.31 -14.58 11.93
N PRO A 320 0.07 -14.20 13.21
CA PRO A 320 0.35 -12.87 13.70
C PRO A 320 1.82 -12.43 13.65
N ILE A 321 2.79 -13.33 13.81
CA ILE A 321 4.22 -13.01 13.87
C ILE A 321 4.71 -12.34 12.57
N GLU A 322 4.16 -12.73 11.43
CA GLU A 322 4.45 -12.14 10.12
C GLU A 322 4.07 -10.65 10.07
N LYS A 323 3.00 -10.26 10.77
CA LYS A 323 2.58 -8.86 10.88
C LYS A 323 3.50 -8.08 11.81
N VAL A 324 3.99 -8.70 12.88
CA VAL A 324 5.00 -8.11 13.78
C VAL A 324 6.27 -7.82 12.98
N TRP A 325 6.80 -8.81 12.28
CA TRP A 325 7.98 -8.64 11.42
C TRP A 325 7.77 -7.59 10.33
N GLY A 326 6.62 -7.61 9.65
CA GLY A 326 6.29 -6.62 8.61
C GLY A 326 6.26 -5.19 9.15
N ALA A 327 5.67 -4.99 10.33
CA ALA A 327 5.59 -3.68 10.96
C ALA A 327 6.96 -3.17 11.44
N ILE A 328 7.78 -4.03 12.06
CA ILE A 328 9.15 -3.66 12.47
C ILE A 328 9.99 -3.35 11.23
N LYS A 329 9.91 -4.16 10.17
CA LYS A 329 10.62 -3.93 8.91
C LYS A 329 10.28 -2.60 8.28
N GLU A 330 9.01 -2.20 8.26
CA GLU A 330 8.62 -0.89 7.73
C GLU A 330 9.10 0.26 8.62
N LYS A 331 9.32 0.05 9.93
CA LYS A 331 9.87 1.07 10.83
C LYS A 331 11.37 1.30 10.63
N VAL A 332 12.14 0.23 10.45
CA VAL A 332 13.58 0.34 10.16
C VAL A 332 13.86 0.67 8.69
N ARG A 333 12.84 0.64 7.83
CA ARG A 333 13.01 0.82 6.39
C ARG A 333 13.51 2.21 6.06
N GLY A 334 14.64 2.27 5.38
CA GLY A 334 15.24 3.53 4.92
C GLY A 334 16.14 4.20 5.95
N GLN A 335 16.35 3.56 7.10
CA GLN A 335 17.40 3.93 8.04
C GLN A 335 18.73 3.28 7.62
N GLU A 336 19.81 3.93 7.98
CA GLU A 336 21.18 3.42 7.89
C GLU A 336 21.63 3.12 9.32
N PHE A 337 22.29 1.97 9.48
CA PHE A 337 22.76 1.49 10.78
C PHE A 337 24.27 1.33 10.73
N ASP A 338 24.96 1.78 11.78
CA ASP A 338 26.43 1.79 11.86
C ASP A 338 27.02 0.38 12.04
N GLY A 339 26.18 -0.59 12.40
CA GLY A 339 26.59 -1.98 12.55
C GLY A 339 25.45 -2.89 13.00
N GLU A 340 25.77 -4.16 13.21
CA GLU A 340 24.79 -5.17 13.62
C GLU A 340 24.18 -4.85 14.99
N VAL A 341 24.97 -4.37 15.94
CA VAL A 341 24.51 -4.00 17.30
C VAL A 341 23.45 -2.90 17.26
N ASP A 342 23.69 -1.82 16.51
CA ASP A 342 22.74 -0.71 16.35
C ASP A 342 21.41 -1.18 15.73
N LEU A 343 21.50 -2.03 14.70
CA LEU A 343 20.30 -2.66 14.11
C LEU A 343 19.55 -3.54 15.14
N GLU A 344 20.25 -4.34 15.95
CA GLU A 344 19.65 -5.17 17.01
C GLU A 344 18.92 -4.31 18.05
N GLU A 345 19.56 -3.24 18.53
CA GLU A 345 18.98 -2.31 19.50
C GLU A 345 17.72 -1.65 18.97
N GLN A 346 17.74 -1.18 17.71
CA GLN A 346 16.59 -0.53 17.09
C GLN A 346 15.45 -1.52 16.84
N VAL A 347 15.75 -2.75 16.42
CA VAL A 347 14.75 -3.82 16.33
C VAL A 347 14.13 -4.12 17.69
N ALA A 348 14.93 -4.17 18.77
CA ALA A 348 14.43 -4.37 20.13
C ALA A 348 13.53 -3.23 20.61
N VAL A 349 13.87 -1.97 20.29
CA VAL A 349 13.00 -0.81 20.58
C VAL A 349 11.63 -0.98 19.93
N TYR A 350 11.58 -1.32 18.64
CA TYR A 350 10.30 -1.51 17.94
C TYR A 350 9.56 -2.77 18.41
N TRP A 351 10.28 -3.84 18.75
CA TRP A 351 9.72 -5.06 19.33
C TRP A 351 8.91 -4.78 20.59
N ARG A 352 9.46 -4.00 21.53
CA ARG A 352 8.80 -3.62 22.78
C ARG A 352 7.53 -2.75 22.59
N THR A 353 7.30 -2.19 21.39
CA THR A 353 6.06 -1.44 21.11
C THR A 353 4.81 -2.33 20.97
N PHE A 354 5.00 -3.64 20.83
CA PHE A 354 3.94 -4.64 20.80
C PHE A 354 3.62 -5.13 22.21
N THR A 355 2.72 -4.40 22.87
CA THR A 355 2.26 -4.77 24.22
C THR A 355 1.51 -6.11 24.23
N ALA A 356 1.47 -6.76 25.39
CA ALA A 356 0.70 -7.99 25.61
C ALA A 356 -0.76 -7.87 25.11
N GLU A 357 -1.41 -6.72 25.35
CA GLU A 357 -2.76 -6.44 24.86
C GLU A 357 -2.85 -6.45 23.31
N LYS A 358 -1.89 -5.83 22.61
CA LYS A 358 -1.87 -5.87 21.14
C LYS A 358 -1.68 -7.31 20.65
N CYS A 359 -0.80 -8.07 21.29
CA CYS A 359 -0.56 -9.46 20.92
C CYS A 359 -1.81 -10.33 21.14
N ARG A 360 -2.47 -10.21 22.29
CA ARG A 360 -3.76 -10.83 22.58
C ARG A 360 -4.80 -10.53 21.51
N GLN A 361 -5.01 -9.25 21.16
CA GLN A 361 -5.95 -8.87 20.10
C GLN A 361 -5.59 -9.45 18.73
N MET A 362 -4.30 -9.65 18.44
CA MET A 362 -3.85 -10.29 17.20
C MET A 362 -4.17 -11.79 17.19
N MET A 363 -3.96 -12.48 18.32
CA MET A 363 -4.31 -13.90 18.48
C MET A 363 -5.83 -14.12 18.41
N GLU A 364 -6.62 -13.27 19.06
CA GLU A 364 -8.09 -13.33 19.06
C GLU A 364 -8.72 -13.12 17.67
N LYS A 365 -7.99 -12.48 16.74
CA LYS A 365 -8.45 -12.29 15.36
C LYS A 365 -8.31 -13.53 14.50
N ILE A 366 -7.48 -14.52 14.89
CA ILE A 366 -7.20 -15.71 14.08
C ILE A 366 -8.48 -16.43 13.62
N PRO A 367 -9.47 -16.75 14.49
CA PRO A 367 -10.67 -17.45 14.05
C PRO A 367 -11.50 -16.69 13.01
N LYS A 368 -11.59 -15.36 13.17
CA LYS A 368 -12.26 -14.48 12.20
C LYS A 368 -11.51 -14.46 10.87
N GLN A 369 -10.18 -14.44 10.90
CA GLN A 369 -9.35 -14.51 9.71
C GLN A 369 -9.49 -15.87 8.99
N LEU A 370 -9.52 -16.98 9.74
CA LEU A 370 -9.80 -18.31 9.19
C LEU A 370 -11.19 -18.39 8.56
N LYS A 371 -12.21 -17.72 9.13
CA LYS A 371 -13.52 -17.59 8.50
C LYS A 371 -13.42 -16.89 7.14
N LEU A 372 -12.67 -15.79 7.06
CA LEU A 372 -12.48 -15.07 5.80
C LEU A 372 -11.78 -15.91 4.73
N VAL A 373 -10.84 -16.78 5.12
CA VAL A 373 -10.22 -17.75 4.19
C VAL A 373 -11.29 -18.67 3.60
N ILE A 374 -12.18 -19.21 4.43
CA ILE A 374 -13.28 -20.08 3.98
C ILE A 374 -14.22 -19.31 3.05
N ASP A 375 -14.68 -18.14 3.48
CA ASP A 375 -15.64 -17.31 2.73
C ASP A 375 -15.05 -16.84 1.38
N LYS A 376 -13.72 -16.68 1.29
CA LYS A 376 -13.00 -16.33 0.05
C LYS A 376 -12.42 -17.56 -0.67
N ASN A 377 -12.92 -18.76 -0.41
CA ASN A 377 -12.51 -19.99 -1.11
C ASN A 377 -10.99 -20.21 -1.16
N GLY A 378 -10.32 -19.97 -0.02
CA GLY A 378 -8.89 -20.22 0.14
C GLY A 378 -7.99 -19.11 -0.41
N GLU A 379 -8.54 -17.99 -0.90
CA GLU A 379 -7.73 -16.85 -1.32
C GLU A 379 -6.94 -16.23 -0.16
N GLN A 380 -5.95 -15.41 -0.52
CA GLN A 380 -5.24 -14.60 0.46
C GLN A 380 -6.18 -13.54 1.05
N ILE A 381 -6.16 -13.40 2.37
CA ILE A 381 -6.86 -12.33 3.06
C ILE A 381 -5.96 -11.10 3.13
N PHE A 382 -6.56 -9.94 2.90
CA PHE A 382 -5.95 -8.65 3.17
C PHE A 382 -6.80 -8.03 4.27
N ASN A 383 -6.18 -7.68 5.39
CA ASN A 383 -6.82 -6.80 6.34
C ASN A 383 -6.82 -5.41 5.69
N ASP A 384 -8.00 -4.86 5.43
CA ASP A 384 -8.15 -3.47 5.04
C ASP A 384 -8.01 -2.53 6.24
#